data_AF-A0A835WWW7-F1
#
_entry.id   AF-A0A835WWW7-F1
#
_cell.length_a   1.000
_cell.length_b   1.000
_cell.length_c   1.000
_cell.angle_alpha   90.00
_cell.angle_beta   90.00
_cell.angle_gamma   90.00
#
_symmetry.space_group_name_H-M   'P 1'
#
loop_
_entity.id
_entity.type
_entity.pdbx_description
1 polymer ?
#
loop_
_entity_poly.entity_id
_entity_poly.type
_entity_poly.pdbx_seq_one_letter_code
_entity_poly.pdbx_strand_id
1 'polypeptide(L)'
;MMWIGSNRKILSLQKRRQNDVSLFLKDLLKNHLNKSGIPKGLKADIKKGFKVMPAKKAAGKSIKEAIAELVSTDATILSFN
;
A
#
# COMPACT_ATOMS: atom_id res chain seq x y z
N MET A 1 -25.24 -4.56 6.32
CA MET A 1 -26.07 -5.54 5.57
C MET A 1 -25.46 -6.91 5.77
N MET A 2 -26.27 -7.89 6.18
CA MET A 2 -25.89 -9.30 6.30
C MET A 2 -26.85 -10.14 5.46
N TRP A 3 -26.35 -11.17 4.77
CA TRP A 3 -27.18 -12.07 3.95
C TRP A 3 -26.55 -13.47 3.90
N ILE A 4 -27.31 -14.45 3.41
CA ILE A 4 -26.81 -15.82 3.19
C ILE A 4 -26.28 -15.92 1.76
N GLY A 5 -25.01 -16.27 1.61
CA GLY A 5 -24.37 -16.51 0.32
C GLY A 5 -24.81 -17.82 -0.32
N SER A 6 -24.56 -17.97 -1.62
CA SER A 6 -24.85 -19.20 -2.39
C SER A 6 -24.15 -20.45 -1.84
N ASN A 7 -23.04 -20.27 -1.12
CA ASN A 7 -22.32 -21.31 -0.39
C ASN A 7 -22.92 -21.64 0.99
N ARG A 8 -24.13 -21.13 1.30
CA ARG A 8 -24.83 -21.26 2.59
C ARG A 8 -24.09 -20.65 3.78
N LYS A 9 -23.11 -19.75 3.55
CA LYS A 9 -22.41 -19.01 4.61
C LYS A 9 -23.04 -17.63 4.82
N ILE A 10 -22.98 -17.12 6.05
CA ILE A 10 -23.37 -15.74 6.36
C ILE A 10 -22.29 -14.80 5.84
N LEU A 11 -22.69 -13.80 5.06
CA LEU A 11 -21.84 -12.74 4.54
C LEU A 11 -22.27 -11.40 5.13
N SER A 12 -21.33 -10.47 5.27
CA SER A 12 -21.61 -9.11 5.74
C SER A 12 -20.81 -8.08 4.94
N LEU A 13 -21.40 -6.89 4.74
CA LEU A 13 -20.67 -5.73 4.26
C LEU A 13 -20.07 -4.99 5.45
N GLN A 14 -18.75 -4.84 5.44
CA GLN A 14 -18.03 -4.00 6.37
C GLN A 14 -17.40 -2.82 5.62
N LYS A 15 -17.55 -1.63 6.19
CA LYS A 15 -16.89 -0.43 5.66
C LYS A 15 -15.37 -0.56 5.86
N ARG A 16 -14.60 -0.32 4.79
CA ARG A 16 -13.14 -0.25 4.90
C ARG A 16 -12.75 0.91 5.81
N ARG A 17 -11.73 0.69 6.63
CA ARG A 17 -11.24 1.71 7.57
C ARG A 17 -10.63 2.92 6.86
N GLN A 18 -9.93 2.66 5.76
CA GLN A 18 -9.34 3.68 4.89
C GLN A 18 -9.76 3.38 3.45
N ASN A 19 -10.13 4.42 2.70
CA ASN A 19 -10.49 4.35 1.28
C ASN A 19 -9.43 4.99 0.36
N ASP A 20 -8.45 5.68 0.94
CA ASP A 20 -7.31 6.28 0.26
C ASP A 20 -6.02 5.49 0.57
N VAL A 21 -5.22 5.24 -0.46
CA VAL A 21 -3.99 4.44 -0.36
C VAL A 21 -2.95 5.14 0.52
N SER A 22 -2.83 6.47 0.41
CA SER A 22 -1.86 7.23 1.20
C SER A 22 -2.26 7.23 2.68
N LEU A 23 -3.56 7.36 2.99
CA LEU A 23 -4.07 7.28 4.36
C LEU A 23 -3.89 5.87 4.94
N PHE A 24 -4.20 4.84 4.16
CA PHE A 24 -3.96 3.45 4.56
C PHE A 24 -2.49 3.21 4.91
N LEU A 25 -1.57 3.60 4.03
CA LEU A 25 -0.14 3.34 4.26
C LEU A 25 0.40 4.15 5.45
N LYS A 26 -0.04 5.39 5.62
CA LYS A 26 0.30 6.20 6.80
C LYS A 26 -0.19 5.57 8.10
N ASP A 27 -1.43 5.10 8.13
CA ASP A 27 -2.00 4.41 9.32
C ASP A 27 -1.24 3.10 9.61
N LEU A 28 -0.95 2.32 8.57
CA LEU A 28 -0.20 1.07 8.70
C LEU A 28 1.19 1.30 9.29
N LEU A 29 1.96 2.24 8.73
CA LEU A 29 3.34 2.49 9.16
C LEU A 29 3.43 3.21 10.51
N LYS A 30 2.45 4.06 10.84
CA LYS A 30 2.45 4.82 12.10
C LYS A 30 1.88 4.01 13.27
N ASN A 31 0.73 3.38 13.08
CA ASN A 31 -0.06 2.79 14.18
C ASN A 31 0.00 1.26 14.19
N HIS A 32 0.34 0.63 13.06
CA HIS A 32 0.26 -0.83 12.89
C HIS A 32 1.55 -1.44 12.33
N LEU A 33 2.70 -0.79 12.56
CA LEU A 33 4.01 -1.19 12.02
C LEU A 33 4.37 -2.66 12.32
N ASN A 34 3.95 -3.18 13.47
CA ASN A 34 4.20 -4.57 13.83
C ASN A 34 3.45 -5.59 12.95
N LYS A 35 2.33 -5.19 12.35
CA LYS A 35 1.49 -6.01 11.46
C LYS A 35 1.74 -5.72 9.97
N SER A 36 2.73 -4.88 9.65
CA SER A 36 3.00 -4.41 8.28
C SER A 36 3.81 -5.38 7.42
N GLY A 37 4.31 -6.49 7.99
CA GLY A 37 5.24 -7.39 7.30
C GLY A 37 6.68 -6.87 7.18
N ILE A 38 6.95 -5.64 7.64
CA ILE A 38 8.29 -5.05 7.54
C ILE A 38 9.27 -5.77 8.48
N PRO A 39 10.47 -6.14 7.99
CA PRO A 39 11.50 -6.81 8.79
C PRO A 39 11.89 -6.02 10.04
N LYS A 40 12.21 -6.73 11.14
CA LYS A 40 12.57 -6.11 12.43
C LYS A 40 13.70 -5.08 12.29
N GLY A 41 14.68 -5.35 11.43
CA GLY A 41 15.83 -4.46 11.19
C GLY A 41 15.45 -3.08 10.66
N LEU A 42 14.40 -2.96 9.85
CA LEU A 42 13.98 -1.69 9.22
C LEU A 42 12.95 -0.91 10.05
N LYS A 43 12.32 -1.56 11.04
CA LYS A 43 11.28 -0.91 11.87
C LYS A 43 11.82 0.28 12.64
N ALA A 44 13.09 0.23 13.06
CA ALA A 44 13.71 1.33 13.79
C ALA A 44 13.77 2.61 12.93
N ASP A 45 14.12 2.48 11.65
CA ASP A 45 14.24 3.63 10.75
C ASP A 45 12.88 4.21 10.37
N ILE A 46 11.88 3.36 10.14
CA ILE A 46 10.51 3.83 9.88
C ILE A 46 9.92 4.57 11.10
N LYS A 47 10.27 4.14 12.32
CA LYS A 47 9.87 4.86 13.54
C LYS A 47 10.57 6.21 13.67
N LYS A 48 11.81 6.36 13.20
CA LYS A 48 12.50 7.66 13.16
C LYS A 48 11.80 8.61 12.19
N GLY A 49 11.31 8.10 11.07
CA GLY A 49 10.45 8.86 10.17
C GLY A 49 10.22 8.18 8.83
N PHE A 50 9.14 8.57 8.16
CA PHE A 50 8.82 8.13 6.82
C PHE A 50 8.03 9.19 6.07
N LYS A 51 8.06 9.15 4.73
CA LYS A 51 7.27 10.01 3.85
C LYS A 51 6.55 9.18 2.80
N VAL A 52 5.23 9.34 2.73
CA VAL A 52 4.40 8.76 1.67
C VAL A 52 4.12 9.83 0.63
N MET A 53 4.46 9.57 -0.62
CA MET A 53 4.23 10.50 -1.74
C MET A 53 3.85 9.76 -3.02
N PRO A 54 3.07 10.40 -3.92
CA PRO A 54 2.81 9.87 -5.25
C PRO A 54 4.08 9.75 -6.09
N ALA A 55 4.13 8.76 -6.98
CA ALA A 55 5.27 8.52 -7.88
C ALA A 55 5.64 9.75 -8.72
N LYS A 56 4.66 10.54 -9.20
CA LYS A 56 4.91 11.78 -9.96
C LYS A 56 5.76 12.80 -9.19
N LYS A 57 5.78 12.75 -7.86
CA LYS A 57 6.58 13.63 -7.00
C LYS A 57 7.95 13.05 -6.65
N ALA A 58 8.25 11.82 -7.05
CA ALA A 58 9.54 11.16 -6.86
C ALA A 58 10.34 11.25 -8.17
N ALA A 59 11.32 12.15 -8.24
CA ALA A 59 11.98 12.53 -9.49
C ALA A 59 13.37 11.88 -9.75
N GLY A 60 13.79 10.91 -8.92
CA GLY A 60 15.12 10.30 -9.03
C GLY A 60 15.23 9.20 -10.09
N LYS A 61 16.36 9.13 -10.82
CA LYS A 61 16.66 8.08 -11.81
C LYS A 61 16.48 6.66 -11.24
N SER A 62 17.04 6.40 -10.06
CA SER A 62 16.96 5.10 -9.38
C SER A 62 15.53 4.70 -8.99
N ILE A 63 14.67 5.68 -8.65
CA ILE A 63 13.27 5.41 -8.31
C ILE A 63 12.48 5.07 -9.58
N LYS A 64 12.75 5.75 -10.69
CA LYS A 64 12.13 5.43 -11.99
C LYS A 64 12.50 4.03 -12.47
N GLU A 65 13.77 3.65 -12.33
CA GLU A 65 14.27 2.31 -12.66
C GLU A 65 13.60 1.22 -11.81
N ALA A 66 13.55 1.41 -10.48
CA ALA A 66 12.88 0.47 -9.58
C ALA A 66 11.37 0.34 -9.84
N ILE A 67 10.69 1.44 -10.19
CA ILE A 67 9.28 1.41 -10.60
C ILE A 67 9.13 0.64 -11.92
N ALA A 68 10.01 0.87 -12.90
CA ALA A 68 9.96 0.17 -14.19
C ALA A 68 10.19 -1.34 -14.03
N GLU A 69 11.12 -1.75 -13.16
CA GLU A 69 11.37 -3.16 -12.83
C GLU A 69 10.13 -3.82 -12.21
N LEU A 70 9.50 -3.15 -11.24
CA LEU A 70 8.30 -3.63 -10.55
C LEU A 70 7.08 -3.77 -11.48
N VAL A 71 7.00 -2.93 -12.52
CA VAL A 71 5.89 -2.89 -13.49
C VAL A 71 6.16 -3.78 -14.71
N SER A 72 7.39 -4.30 -14.91
CA SER A 72 7.76 -5.04 -16.13
C SER A 72 7.04 -6.38 -16.33
N THR A 73 6.29 -6.87 -15.33
CA THR A 73 5.39 -8.01 -15.49
C THR A 73 4.11 -7.65 -16.27
N ASP A 74 3.74 -6.37 -16.36
CA ASP A 74 2.67 -5.85 -17.22
C ASP A 74 2.93 -4.35 -17.52
N ALA A 75 3.80 -4.09 -18.49
CA ALA A 75 4.43 -2.79 -18.78
C ALA A 75 3.46 -1.64 -19.15
N THR A 76 2.16 -1.91 -19.25
CA THR A 76 1.16 -1.01 -19.86
C THR A 76 0.56 0.03 -18.90
N ILE A 77 0.89 0.01 -17.61
CA ILE A 77 0.06 0.68 -16.59
C ILE A 77 0.40 2.18 -16.38
N LEU A 78 1.59 2.69 -16.71
CA LEU A 78 1.94 4.09 -16.39
C LEU A 78 2.78 4.79 -17.47
N SER A 79 2.14 5.30 -18.53
CA SER A 79 2.74 6.33 -19.39
C SER A 79 2.85 7.64 -18.61
N PHE A 80 4.06 8.03 -18.23
CA PHE A 80 4.36 9.35 -17.68
C PHE A 80 4.58 10.33 -18.84
N ASN A 81 3.48 10.87 -19.39
CA ASN A 81 3.52 12.09 -20.18
C ASN A 81 3.44 13.33 -19.26
#